data_AF-A0A2U0I0V5-F1
#
_entry.id   AF-A0A2U0I0V5-F1
#
_cell.length_a   1.000
_cell.length_b   1.000
_cell.length_c   1.000
_cell.angle_alpha   90.00
_cell.angle_beta   90.00
_cell.angle_gamma   90.00
#
_symmetry.space_group_name_H-M   'P 1'
#
loop_
_entity.id
_entity.type
_entity.pdbx_description
1 polymer ?
#
loop_
_entity_poly.entity_id
_entity_poly.type
_entity_poly.pdbx_seq_one_letter_code
_entity_poly.pdbx_strand_id
1 'polypeptide(L)'
;MSQFKKTTLVLFVTLLGGLSFMQAQNLQAQSKVTDAELEKFADAFQVVQMENQKAQQQMVTVIQDNGMEVERFSTIQQATSNPNQEVDATDAEMKKHEAIMAEIKKMQPAIEAKMEKAVADSGITIERYQAIGTALQ
;
A
#
# COMPACT_ATOMS: atom_id res chain seq x y z
N MET A 1 2.71 -32.45 -26.33
CA MET A 1 2.99 -31.07 -26.75
C MET A 1 2.94 -30.18 -25.50
N SER A 2 4.11 -29.63 -25.12
CA SER A 2 4.40 -28.39 -24.36
C SER A 2 3.50 -28.03 -23.16
N GLN A 3 3.84 -28.16 -21.86
CA GLN A 3 4.97 -27.65 -21.05
C GLN A 3 5.26 -26.13 -21.21
N PHE A 4 4.38 -25.28 -20.67
CA PHE A 4 4.66 -23.86 -20.49
C PHE A 4 5.55 -23.65 -19.26
N LYS A 5 6.76 -23.16 -19.53
CA LYS A 5 7.88 -22.99 -18.61
C LYS A 5 7.70 -21.78 -17.71
N LYS A 6 8.27 -21.88 -16.51
CA LYS A 6 8.48 -20.85 -15.50
C LYS A 6 9.34 -19.72 -16.08
N THR A 7 8.85 -18.49 -16.08
CA THR A 7 9.67 -17.30 -16.39
C THR A 7 10.04 -16.62 -15.08
N THR A 8 11.16 -17.03 -14.50
CA THR A 8 11.87 -16.29 -13.46
C THR A 8 12.51 -15.08 -14.13
N LEU A 9 12.00 -13.88 -13.88
CA LEU A 9 12.68 -12.65 -14.30
C LEU A 9 13.68 -12.24 -13.21
N VAL A 10 14.94 -12.61 -13.41
CA VAL A 10 16.08 -12.07 -12.67
C VAL A 10 16.45 -10.73 -13.32
N LEU A 11 16.21 -9.62 -12.60
CA LEU A 11 16.63 -8.28 -13.03
C LEU A 11 18.06 -8.00 -12.53
N PHE A 12 19.04 -8.39 -13.35
CA PHE A 12 20.38 -7.81 -13.33
C PHE A 12 20.37 -6.60 -14.28
N VAL A 13 20.39 -5.37 -13.74
CA VAL A 13 20.60 -4.17 -14.56
C VAL A 13 22.06 -3.76 -14.46
N THR A 14 22.84 -4.15 -15.46
CA THR A 14 24.14 -3.56 -15.75
C THR A 14 23.95 -2.16 -16.35
N LEU A 15 24.68 -1.19 -15.80
CA LEU A 15 24.78 0.19 -16.29
C LEU A 15 25.33 0.29 -17.72
N LEU A 16 24.98 1.42 -18.35
CA LEU A 16 25.64 2.13 -19.46
C LEU A 16 24.92 2.04 -20.83
N GLY A 17 24.27 3.16 -21.20
CA GLY A 17 24.00 3.53 -22.59
C GLY A 17 22.52 3.57 -23.00
N GLY A 18 21.77 4.59 -22.56
CA GLY A 18 20.39 4.78 -23.06
C GLY A 18 19.58 5.90 -22.39
N LEU A 19 20.18 7.03 -22.03
CA LEU A 19 19.53 8.10 -21.26
C LEU A 19 18.66 9.07 -22.09
N SER A 20 17.98 8.63 -23.15
CA SER A 20 17.18 9.58 -23.97
C SER A 20 15.78 9.12 -24.36
N PHE A 21 15.37 7.88 -24.05
CA PHE A 21 14.02 7.39 -24.36
C PHE A 21 13.10 7.17 -23.15
N MET A 22 13.62 7.08 -21.92
CA MET A 22 12.77 6.95 -20.72
C MET A 22 12.21 8.27 -20.19
N GLN A 23 12.74 9.43 -20.62
CA GLN A 23 12.22 10.73 -20.17
C GLN A 23 10.95 11.16 -20.94
N ALA A 24 10.70 10.60 -22.12
CA ALA A 24 9.54 10.96 -22.94
C ALA A 24 8.22 10.30 -22.48
N GLN A 25 8.28 9.17 -21.76
CA GLN A 25 7.07 8.54 -21.20
C GLN A 25 6.56 9.21 -19.91
N ASN A 26 7.37 10.06 -19.27
CA ASN A 26 6.94 10.78 -18.07
C ASN A 26 6.20 12.11 -18.39
N LEU A 27 6.20 12.55 -19.66
CA LEU A 27 5.54 13.79 -20.09
C LEU A 27 4.00 13.67 -20.20
N GLN A 28 3.43 12.46 -20.17
CA GLN A 28 1.96 12.29 -20.18
C GLN A 28 1.31 12.39 -18.79
N ALA A 29 2.07 12.18 -17.70
CA ALA A 29 1.57 12.41 -16.33
C ALA A 29 1.54 13.89 -15.95
N GLN A 30 2.25 14.73 -16.71
CA GLN A 30 2.38 16.16 -16.47
C GLN A 30 1.37 16.97 -17.30
N SER A 31 0.13 16.49 -17.44
CA SER A 31 -0.95 17.42 -17.77
C SER A 31 -1.01 18.45 -16.66
N LYS A 32 -0.91 19.74 -17.02
CA LYS A 32 -0.90 20.87 -16.08
C LYS A 32 -2.08 20.71 -15.12
N VAL A 33 -1.80 20.42 -13.85
CA VAL A 33 -2.81 20.29 -12.81
C VAL A 33 -3.53 21.64 -12.73
N THR A 34 -4.86 21.59 -12.83
CA THR A 34 -5.70 22.79 -12.77
C THR A 34 -6.17 23.06 -11.34
N ASP A 35 -6.52 24.30 -11.04
CA ASP A 35 -7.04 24.67 -9.71
C ASP A 35 -8.30 23.87 -9.34
N ALA A 36 -9.18 23.61 -10.33
CA ALA A 36 -10.37 22.78 -10.13
C ALA A 36 -10.02 21.31 -9.81
N GLU A 37 -8.92 20.79 -10.36
CA GLU A 37 -8.44 19.45 -10.00
C GLU A 37 -7.78 19.43 -8.63
N LEU A 38 -7.10 20.51 -8.23
CA LEU A 38 -6.54 20.64 -6.88
C LEU A 38 -7.63 20.70 -5.81
N GLU A 39 -8.75 21.38 -6.07
CA GLU A 39 -9.90 21.44 -5.16
C GLU A 39 -10.49 20.03 -4.94
N LYS A 40 -10.79 19.31 -6.02
CA LYS A 40 -11.29 17.92 -5.93
C LYS A 40 -10.29 16.96 -5.30
N PHE A 41 -9.00 17.18 -5.55
CA PHE A 41 -7.93 16.41 -4.91
C PHE A 41 -7.90 16.69 -3.40
N ALA A 42 -8.02 17.94 -2.97
CA ALA A 42 -8.05 18.31 -1.55
C ALA A 42 -9.24 17.67 -0.83
N ASP A 43 -10.42 17.68 -1.44
CA ASP A 43 -11.62 17.03 -0.91
C ASP A 43 -11.42 15.52 -0.75
N ALA A 44 -10.96 14.84 -1.81
CA ALA A 44 -10.62 13.41 -1.75
C ALA A 44 -9.58 13.14 -0.68
N PHE A 45 -8.51 13.94 -0.62
CA PHE A 45 -7.41 13.77 0.31
C PHE A 45 -7.89 13.83 1.76
N GLN A 46 -8.76 14.77 2.11
CA GLN A 46 -9.31 14.85 3.47
C GLN A 46 -10.09 13.59 3.87
N VAL A 47 -10.94 13.07 2.98
CA VAL A 47 -11.73 11.86 3.25
C VAL A 47 -10.84 10.63 3.33
N VAL A 48 -9.91 10.47 2.38
CA VAL A 48 -8.86 9.45 2.36
C VAL A 48 -8.08 9.44 3.68
N GLN A 49 -7.67 10.61 4.16
CA GLN A 49 -6.93 10.72 5.42
C GLN A 49 -7.78 10.31 6.64
N MET A 50 -9.07 10.62 6.67
CA MET A 50 -9.97 10.13 7.71
C MET A 50 -10.15 8.62 7.66
N GLU A 51 -10.40 8.04 6.49
CA GLU A 51 -10.57 6.58 6.36
C GLU A 51 -9.27 5.83 6.68
N ASN A 52 -8.11 6.38 6.33
CA ASN A 52 -6.81 5.85 6.74
C ASN A 52 -6.65 5.81 8.27
N GLN A 53 -7.06 6.88 8.98
CA GLN A 53 -7.02 6.90 10.44
C GLN A 53 -7.97 5.86 11.07
N LYS A 54 -9.16 5.68 10.48
CA LYS A 54 -10.10 4.64 10.93
C LYS A 54 -9.52 3.24 10.71
N ALA A 55 -8.92 2.99 9.55
CA ALA A 55 -8.27 1.71 9.25
C ALA A 55 -7.13 1.40 10.25
N GLN A 56 -6.32 2.40 10.60
CA GLN A 56 -5.28 2.25 11.64
C GLN A 56 -5.87 1.89 13.00
N GLN A 57 -6.94 2.56 13.41
CA GLN A 57 -7.64 2.24 14.67
C GLN A 57 -8.20 0.82 14.66
N GLN A 58 -8.83 0.40 13.56
CA GLN A 58 -9.35 -0.97 13.44
C GLN A 58 -8.24 -2.02 13.52
N MET A 59 -7.07 -1.75 12.92
CA MET A 59 -5.91 -2.63 13.04
C MET A 59 -5.44 -2.77 14.50
N VAL A 60 -5.37 -1.66 15.24
CA VAL A 60 -5.05 -1.67 16.67
C VAL A 60 -6.05 -2.52 17.46
N THR A 61 -7.35 -2.34 17.21
CA THR A 61 -8.40 -3.15 17.85
C THR A 61 -8.25 -4.63 17.55
N VAL A 62 -8.02 -5.01 16.30
CA VAL A 62 -7.81 -6.43 15.92
C VAL A 62 -6.62 -7.04 16.65
N ILE A 63 -5.50 -6.30 16.78
CA ILE A 63 -4.32 -6.77 17.49
C ILE A 63 -4.65 -7.03 18.98
N GLN A 64 -5.31 -6.06 19.63
CA GLN A 64 -5.68 -6.12 21.04
C GLN A 64 -6.72 -7.22 21.33
N ASP A 65 -7.75 -7.36 20.49
CA ASP A 65 -8.80 -8.37 20.62
C ASP A 65 -8.25 -9.80 20.48
N ASN A 66 -7.16 -9.98 19.73
CA ASN A 66 -6.44 -11.25 19.63
C ASN A 66 -5.43 -11.45 20.78
N GLY A 67 -5.42 -10.56 21.78
CA GLY A 67 -4.64 -10.69 23.00
C GLY A 67 -3.15 -10.51 22.79
N MET A 68 -2.77 -9.58 21.91
CA MET A 68 -1.38 -9.16 21.69
C MET A 68 -1.27 -7.64 21.83
N GLU A 69 -0.18 -7.17 22.42
CA GLU A 69 0.13 -5.73 22.44
C GLU A 69 0.60 -5.26 21.07
N VAL A 70 0.26 -4.03 20.69
CA VAL A 70 0.62 -3.45 19.37
C VAL A 70 2.13 -3.43 19.17
N GLU A 71 2.90 -3.08 20.21
CA GLU A 71 4.36 -3.09 20.17
C GLU A 71 4.90 -4.50 19.93
N ARG A 72 4.37 -5.51 20.63
CA ARG A 72 4.80 -6.90 20.47
C ARG A 72 4.47 -7.44 19.09
N PHE A 73 3.29 -7.13 18.56
CA PHE A 73 2.92 -7.44 17.19
C PHE A 73 3.90 -6.81 16.19
N SER A 74 4.25 -5.53 16.37
CA SER A 74 5.20 -4.81 15.52
C SER A 74 6.59 -5.46 15.52
N THR A 75 7.10 -5.84 16.70
CA THR A 75 8.38 -6.55 16.83
C THR A 75 8.37 -7.88 16.06
N ILE A 76 7.33 -8.70 16.26
CA ILE A 76 7.21 -10.01 15.60
C ILE A 76 7.06 -9.82 14.09
N GLN A 77 6.25 -8.86 13.65
CA GLN A 77 6.07 -8.56 12.23
C GLN A 77 7.37 -8.11 11.59
N GLN A 78 8.15 -7.24 12.24
CA GLN A 78 9.43 -6.77 11.72
C GLN A 78 10.43 -7.93 11.56
N ALA A 79 10.52 -8.80 12.57
CA ALA A 79 11.41 -9.96 12.51
C ALA A 79 10.97 -10.95 11.41
N THR A 80 9.67 -11.22 11.30
CA THR A 80 9.11 -12.15 10.30
C THR A 80 9.26 -11.65 8.87
N SER A 81 9.21 -10.33 8.67
CA SER A 81 9.43 -9.70 7.36
C SER A 81 10.91 -9.65 6.94
N ASN A 82 11.84 -9.88 7.86
CA ASN A 82 13.28 -9.78 7.59
C ASN A 82 13.92 -11.17 7.48
N PRO A 83 14.32 -11.61 6.27
CA PRO A 83 14.88 -12.96 6.08
C PRO A 83 16.24 -13.17 6.79
N ASN A 84 16.88 -12.10 7.25
CA ASN A 84 18.19 -12.16 7.92
C ASN A 84 18.08 -12.03 9.45
N GLN A 85 16.86 -12.02 10.00
CA GLN A 85 16.62 -11.84 11.42
C GLN A 85 15.93 -13.08 11.99
N GLU A 86 16.43 -13.55 13.13
CA GLU A 86 15.75 -14.59 13.89
C GLU A 86 14.50 -14.01 14.56
N VAL A 87 13.42 -14.78 14.53
CA VAL A 87 12.16 -14.39 15.17
C VAL A 87 12.20 -14.85 16.62
N ASP A 88 12.44 -13.90 17.53
CA ASP A 88 12.34 -14.13 18.98
C ASP A 88 10.86 -14.05 19.42
N ALA A 89 10.13 -15.14 19.19
CA ALA A 89 8.73 -15.30 19.56
C ALA A 89 8.41 -16.75 19.95
N THR A 90 7.50 -16.90 20.90
CA THR A 90 6.97 -18.21 21.28
C THR A 90 5.97 -18.72 20.23
N ASP A 91 5.76 -20.04 20.17
CA ASP A 91 4.73 -20.65 19.30
C ASP A 91 3.33 -20.04 19.51
N ALA A 92 3.00 -19.67 20.74
CA ALA A 92 1.71 -19.06 21.08
C ALA A 92 1.60 -17.64 20.51
N GLU A 93 2.68 -16.87 20.54
CA GLU A 93 2.74 -15.53 19.93
C GLU A 93 2.68 -15.62 18.42
N MET A 94 3.38 -16.57 17.81
CA MET A 94 3.31 -16.78 16.35
C MET A 94 1.90 -17.14 15.89
N LYS A 95 1.19 -18.02 16.60
CA LYS A 95 -0.22 -18.33 16.29
C LYS A 95 -1.14 -17.11 16.37
N LYS A 96 -0.96 -16.26 17.39
CA LYS A 96 -1.72 -15.00 17.51
C LYS A 96 -1.38 -14.05 16.39
N HIS A 97 -0.10 -13.90 16.05
CA HIS A 97 0.36 -13.06 14.94
C HIS A 97 -0.26 -13.50 13.61
N GLU A 98 -0.24 -14.80 13.30
CA GLU A 98 -0.88 -15.36 12.10
C GLU A 98 -2.39 -15.09 12.06
N ALA A 99 -3.09 -15.25 13.19
CA ALA A 99 -4.51 -14.96 13.31
C ALA A 99 -4.82 -13.47 13.06
N ILE A 100 -4.04 -12.56 13.67
CA ILE A 100 -4.13 -11.12 13.45
C ILE A 100 -3.91 -10.79 11.96
N MET A 101 -2.87 -11.36 11.34
CA MET A 101 -2.59 -11.13 9.92
C MET A 101 -3.72 -11.63 9.00
N ALA A 102 -4.35 -12.75 9.35
CA ALA A 102 -5.51 -13.25 8.62
C ALA A 102 -6.70 -12.29 8.71
N GLU A 103 -6.98 -11.73 9.89
CA GLU A 103 -8.06 -10.73 10.08
C GLU A 103 -7.75 -9.42 9.34
N ILE A 104 -6.53 -8.90 9.46
CA ILE A 104 -6.09 -7.70 8.71
C ILE A 104 -6.28 -7.93 7.20
N LYS A 105 -5.90 -9.10 6.68
CA LYS A 105 -6.06 -9.43 5.27
C LYS A 105 -7.53 -9.45 4.83
N LYS A 106 -8.45 -9.93 5.68
CA LYS A 106 -9.90 -9.90 5.39
C LYS A 106 -10.45 -8.48 5.30
N MET A 107 -9.85 -7.54 6.03
CA MET A 107 -10.28 -6.14 6.02
C MET A 107 -9.80 -5.36 4.79
N GLN A 108 -8.71 -5.79 4.13
CA GLN A 108 -8.09 -5.06 3.02
C GLN A 108 -9.07 -4.65 1.90
N PRO A 109 -9.91 -5.56 1.34
CA PRO A 109 -10.80 -5.19 0.23
C PRO A 109 -11.84 -4.12 0.63
N ALA A 110 -12.31 -4.16 1.88
CA ALA A 110 -13.28 -3.19 2.37
C ALA A 110 -12.63 -1.81 2.58
N ILE A 111 -11.37 -1.77 3.02
CA ILE A 111 -10.60 -0.53 3.13
C ILE A 111 -10.35 0.03 1.73
N GLU A 112 -9.87 -0.79 0.78
CA GLU A 112 -9.62 -0.38 -0.61
C GLU A 112 -10.87 0.21 -1.25
N ALA A 113 -12.02 -0.48 -1.16
CA ALA A 113 -13.28 -0.02 -1.71
C ALA A 113 -13.73 1.34 -1.13
N LYS A 114 -13.49 1.59 0.16
CA LYS A 114 -13.80 2.88 0.79
C LYS A 114 -12.92 4.01 0.25
N MET A 115 -11.64 3.74 0.03
CA MET A 115 -10.69 4.71 -0.50
C MET A 115 -10.99 5.04 -1.96
N GLU A 116 -11.25 4.04 -2.78
CA GLU A 116 -11.69 4.23 -4.17
C GLU A 116 -12.98 5.04 -4.24
N LYS A 117 -13.95 4.72 -3.38
CA LYS A 117 -15.19 5.46 -3.27
C LYS A 117 -14.96 6.92 -2.86
N ALA A 118 -14.12 7.17 -1.86
CA ALA A 118 -13.80 8.53 -1.41
C ALA A 118 -13.23 9.40 -2.53
N VAL A 119 -12.36 8.83 -3.37
CA VAL A 119 -11.79 9.53 -4.52
C VAL A 119 -12.82 9.72 -5.63
N ALA A 120 -13.61 8.69 -5.95
CA ALA A 120 -14.64 8.77 -6.97
C ALA A 120 -15.73 9.79 -6.62
N ASP A 121 -16.13 9.86 -5.34
CA ASP A 121 -17.15 10.80 -4.85
C ASP A 121 -16.70 12.27 -4.94
N SER A 122 -15.39 12.56 -4.98
CA SER A 122 -14.87 13.92 -5.22
C SER A 122 -14.82 14.31 -6.72
N GLY A 123 -15.18 13.38 -7.61
CA GLY A 123 -15.29 13.65 -9.05
C GLY A 123 -13.96 13.66 -9.79
N ILE A 124 -12.97 12.90 -9.31
CA ILE A 124 -11.73 12.55 -10.02
C ILE A 124 -11.53 11.04 -10.01
N THR A 125 -10.75 10.51 -10.95
CA THR A 125 -10.38 9.09 -10.95
C THR A 125 -9.23 8.81 -9.99
N ILE A 126 -9.07 7.55 -9.58
CA ILE A 126 -7.95 7.14 -8.71
C ILE A 126 -6.60 7.39 -9.36
N GLU A 127 -6.48 7.17 -10.67
CA GLU A 127 -5.25 7.44 -11.43
C GLU A 127 -4.94 8.93 -11.45
N ARG A 128 -5.95 9.79 -11.61
CA ARG A 128 -5.75 11.24 -11.59
C ARG A 128 -5.39 11.73 -10.20
N TYR A 129 -6.04 11.21 -9.16
CA TYR A 129 -5.68 11.48 -7.76
C TYR A 129 -4.22 11.12 -7.47
N GLN A 130 -3.78 9.93 -7.87
CA GLN A 130 -2.39 9.50 -7.71
C GLN A 130 -1.41 10.39 -8.49
N ALA A 131 -1.72 10.70 -9.75
CA ALA A 131 -0.87 11.56 -10.58
C ALA A 131 -0.70 12.97 -9.98
N ILE A 132 -1.79 13.58 -9.47
CA ILE A 132 -1.73 14.86 -8.77
C ILE A 132 -0.89 14.74 -7.49
N GLY A 133 -1.12 13.69 -6.69
CA GLY A 133 -0.35 13.44 -5.47
C GLY A 133 1.16 13.29 -5.74
N THR A 134 1.55 12.61 -6.82
CA THR A 134 2.96 12.51 -7.25
C THR A 134 3.52 13.85 -7.74
N ALA A 135 2.72 14.66 -8.43
CA ALA A 135 3.15 15.97 -8.90
C ALA A 135 3.34 17.02 -7.77
N LEU A 136 2.75 16.77 -6.59
CA LEU A 136 2.85 17.63 -5.41
C LEU A 136 3.97 17.24 -4.43
N GLN A 137 4.57 16.05 -4.58
CA GLN A 137 5.71 15.56 -3.77
C GLN A 137 7.03 16.16 -4.24
#